data_AF-A0A1M2ZL31-F1
#
_entry.id   AF-A0A1M2ZL31-F1
#
_cell.length_a   1.000
_cell.length_b   1.000
_cell.length_c   1.000
_cell.angle_alpha   90.00
_cell.angle_beta   90.00
_cell.angle_gamma   90.00
#
_symmetry.space_group_name_H-M   'P 1'
#
loop_
_entity.id
_entity.type
_entity.pdbx_description
1 polymer ?
#
loop_
_entity_poly.entity_id
_entity_poly.type
_entity_poly.pdbx_seq_one_letter_code
_entity_poly.pdbx_strand_id
1 'polypeptide(L)'
;MYLIDVAAFALLTAAGVLAATGQRRPAVLAALLALAIALVALATLHWQAAPAATIAAIAAIFMRCRRAARRATRIAALTIFVIGILAAAIPYYLFPLFSLPEPDGRYPIGATRIELVDTARRGVLEDGPGEPRRMIVQLWYPASSSGEPIARYLPRATIVADAGSIARNAFHHPFELLHLAAVPTHARRDAEPAGGSHPLFVFNHGYTMYPAQNTPLFERLASHGYVVASISHPYDSARQQFADGWSRETTPLVVTPAMAEALGALVKDQSVAAWRRHFPAYAAAAKEDRLMRSTAAWLSDTRFALAALERARPSTLAGRVARSVDFSRLAFGGMSFGGGIAAEACVEEPRCRAAISLDGVTYDPAMFDRAAGRPMLWLQSDWPRYPLYPNQPRDPRRHPMDFAFRQWAAVAPADDFRFRVEGAGHLAFTDLIRMFRVRTPPAVYGTIPVAEIDGLIGDFALGFLDRFVSGQDNGFPHMQQRRHPAAIRHVPAR
;
A
#
# COMPACT_ATOMS: atom_id res chain seq x y z
N MET A 1 -7.58 13.64 13.73
CA MET A 1 -7.36 13.47 15.20
C MET A 1 -8.57 12.75 15.74
N TYR A 2 -8.39 11.67 16.50
CA TYR A 2 -9.55 11.04 17.15
C TYR A 2 -10.09 11.95 18.24
N LEU A 3 -11.37 11.79 18.58
CA LEU A 3 -12.04 12.49 19.67
C LEU A 3 -11.23 12.47 20.97
N ILE A 4 -10.56 11.35 21.27
CA ILE A 4 -9.71 11.19 22.46
C ILE A 4 -8.49 12.13 22.45
N ASP A 5 -7.84 12.31 21.29
CA ASP A 5 -6.66 13.16 21.16
C ASP A 5 -7.08 14.64 21.20
N VAL A 6 -8.18 14.99 20.53
CA VAL A 6 -8.78 16.34 20.58
C VAL A 6 -9.11 16.72 22.02
N ALA A 7 -9.72 15.81 22.77
CA ALA A 7 -10.07 16.03 24.17
C ALA A 7 -8.83 16.25 25.05
N ALA A 8 -7.77 15.46 24.85
CA ALA A 8 -6.50 15.63 25.57
C ALA A 8 -5.88 17.02 25.30
N PHE A 9 -5.86 17.46 24.03
CA PHE A 9 -5.37 18.80 23.67
C PHE A 9 -6.21 19.92 24.24
N ALA A 10 -7.55 19.81 24.13
CA ALA A 10 -8.46 20.83 24.66
C ALA A 10 -8.30 21.00 26.16
N LEU A 11 -8.17 19.89 26.91
CA LEU A 11 -7.94 19.93 28.35
C LEU A 11 -6.56 20.47 28.72
N LEU A 12 -5.53 20.15 27.92
CA LEU A 12 -4.20 20.72 28.11
C LEU A 12 -4.23 22.23 27.89
N THR A 13 -4.85 22.71 26.82
CA THR A 13 -5.03 24.15 26.57
C THR A 13 -5.83 24.82 27.69
N ALA A 14 -6.93 24.21 28.15
CA ALA A 14 -7.72 24.71 29.27
C ALA A 14 -6.90 24.80 30.56
N ALA A 15 -6.07 23.80 30.86
CA ALA A 15 -5.16 23.83 32.02
C ALA A 15 -4.21 25.03 31.96
N GLY A 16 -3.67 25.35 30.79
CA GLY A 16 -2.82 26.53 30.58
C GLY A 16 -3.54 27.85 30.83
N VAL A 17 -4.75 28.00 30.28
CA VAL A 17 -5.58 29.20 30.45
C VAL A 17 -5.94 29.41 31.93
N LEU A 18 -6.43 28.35 32.59
CA LEU A 18 -6.80 28.40 34.01
C LEU A 18 -5.60 28.74 34.90
N ALA A 19 -4.41 28.20 34.59
CA ALA A 19 -3.18 28.53 35.28
C ALA A 19 -2.78 30.01 35.07
N ALA A 20 -2.94 30.55 33.86
CA ALA A 20 -2.67 31.94 33.54
C ALA A 20 -3.61 32.91 34.27
N THR A 21 -4.89 32.53 34.46
CA THR A 21 -5.89 33.30 35.21
C THR A 21 -5.83 33.08 36.72
N GLY A 22 -4.85 32.33 37.23
CA GLY A 22 -4.66 32.10 38.67
C GLY A 22 -5.54 31.02 39.30
N GLN A 23 -6.34 30.28 38.52
CA GLN A 23 -7.26 29.24 38.99
C GLN A 23 -6.54 27.88 39.16
N ARG A 24 -5.75 27.74 40.22
CA ARG A 24 -4.81 26.61 40.38
C ARG A 24 -5.46 25.22 40.47
N ARG A 25 -6.47 25.05 41.33
CA ARG A 25 -7.14 23.75 41.53
C ARG A 25 -7.76 23.20 40.23
N PRO A 26 -8.59 23.97 39.50
CA PRO A 26 -9.16 23.47 38.25
C PRO A 26 -8.10 23.29 37.17
N ALA A 27 -7.02 24.09 37.14
CA ALA A 27 -5.91 23.88 36.22
C ALA A 27 -5.19 22.53 36.43
N VAL A 28 -4.95 22.15 37.70
CA VAL A 28 -4.36 20.84 38.04
C VAL A 28 -5.28 19.69 37.66
N LEU A 29 -6.58 19.80 37.94
CA LEU A 29 -7.56 18.78 37.55
C LEU A 29 -7.62 18.60 36.03
N ALA A 30 -7.65 19.70 35.28
CA ALA A 30 -7.62 19.67 33.81
C ALA A 30 -6.34 19.00 33.28
N ALA A 31 -5.17 19.32 33.85
CA ALA A 31 -3.91 18.69 33.45
C ALA A 31 -3.85 17.19 33.79
N LEU A 32 -4.36 16.78 34.95
CA LEU A 32 -4.44 15.36 35.33
C LEU A 32 -5.41 14.58 34.43
N LEU A 33 -6.54 15.20 34.06
CA LEU A 33 -7.48 14.59 33.12
C LEU A 33 -6.87 14.48 31.72
N ALA A 34 -6.19 15.54 31.25
CA ALA A 34 -5.43 15.49 29.99
C ALA A 34 -4.37 14.38 30.00
N LEU A 35 -3.63 14.24 31.11
CA LEU A 35 -2.66 13.16 31.29
C LEU A 35 -3.33 11.78 31.24
N ALA A 36 -4.43 11.58 31.96
CA ALA A 36 -5.15 10.31 31.95
C ALA A 36 -5.62 9.93 30.53
N ILE A 37 -6.18 10.88 29.79
CA ILE A 37 -6.62 10.66 28.40
C ILE A 37 -5.44 10.36 27.49
N ALA A 38 -4.33 11.10 27.61
CA ALA A 38 -3.13 10.86 26.82
C ALA A 38 -2.50 9.48 27.12
N LEU A 39 -2.56 9.02 28.38
CA LEU A 39 -2.12 7.67 28.76
C LEU A 39 -3.02 6.58 28.16
N VAL A 40 -4.34 6.80 28.08
CA VAL A 40 -5.26 5.89 27.37
C VAL A 40 -4.96 5.85 25.86
N ALA A 41 -4.66 7.00 25.25
CA ALA A 41 -4.24 7.07 23.85
C ALA A 41 -2.93 6.28 23.62
N LEU A 42 -1.94 6.42 24.51
CA LEU A 42 -0.70 5.63 24.46
C LEU A 42 -0.96 4.12 24.61
N ALA A 43 -1.83 3.73 25.54
CA ALA A 43 -2.23 2.35 25.74
C ALA A 43 -2.96 1.75 24.52
N THR A 44 -3.49 2.59 23.63
CA THR A 44 -4.13 2.20 22.36
C THR A 44 -3.23 2.41 21.13
N LEU A 45 -1.91 2.56 21.35
CA LEU A 45 -0.87 2.72 20.34
C LEU A 45 -0.89 4.06 19.58
N HIS A 46 -1.56 5.09 20.11
CA HIS A 46 -1.42 6.47 19.62
C HIS A 46 -0.15 7.10 20.19
N TRP A 47 1.01 6.69 19.68
CA TRP A 47 2.29 7.22 20.18
C TRP A 47 2.39 8.75 20.04
N GLN A 48 1.62 9.36 19.12
CA GLN A 48 1.51 10.81 18.96
C GLN A 48 1.07 11.53 20.25
N ALA A 49 0.42 10.83 21.19
CA ALA A 49 0.03 11.38 22.49
C ALA A 49 1.19 11.55 23.47
N ALA A 50 2.38 10.99 23.20
CA ALA A 50 3.51 11.00 24.14
C ALA A 50 3.98 12.41 24.54
N PRO A 51 4.12 13.38 23.61
CA PRO A 51 4.50 14.74 23.99
C PRO A 51 3.42 15.40 24.85
N ALA A 52 2.14 15.23 24.52
CA ALA A 52 1.03 15.79 25.28
C ALA A 52 0.99 15.22 26.71
N ALA A 53 1.18 13.90 26.87
CA ALA A 53 1.29 13.26 28.18
C ALA A 53 2.45 13.83 28.99
N THR A 54 3.61 14.01 28.36
CA THR A 54 4.82 14.55 29.01
C THR A 54 4.60 15.99 29.47
N ILE A 55 4.02 16.84 28.63
CA ILE A 55 3.71 18.23 28.97
C ILE A 55 2.65 18.31 30.07
N ALA A 56 1.62 17.47 30.02
CA ALA A 56 0.59 17.40 31.05
C ALA A 56 1.18 17.01 32.42
N ALA A 57 2.09 16.04 32.45
CA ALA A 57 2.79 15.62 33.66
C ALA A 57 3.69 16.75 34.22
N ILE A 58 4.50 17.39 33.37
CA ILE A 58 5.37 18.52 33.77
C ILE A 58 4.51 19.68 34.31
N ALA A 59 3.40 20.00 33.63
CA ALA A 59 2.49 21.06 34.04
C ALA A 59 1.85 20.76 35.40
N ALA A 60 1.36 19.53 35.62
CA ALA A 60 0.77 19.12 36.89
C ALA A 60 1.78 19.22 38.06
N ILE A 61 3.02 18.74 37.85
CA ILE A 61 4.10 18.84 38.85
C ILE A 61 4.44 20.30 39.13
N PHE A 62 4.67 21.10 38.10
CA PHE A 62 5.02 22.51 38.26
C PHE A 62 3.93 23.30 38.99
N MET A 63 2.66 23.10 38.63
CA MET A 63 1.52 23.78 39.28
C MET A 63 1.36 23.39 40.75
N ARG A 64 1.68 22.14 41.11
CA ARG A 64 1.64 21.63 42.49
C ARG A 64 2.82 22.15 43.33
N CYS A 65 3.99 22.31 42.73
CA CYS A 65 5.21 22.75 43.41
C CYS A 65 5.35 24.29 43.54
N ARG A 66 4.50 25.10 42.88
CA ARG A 66 4.61 26.57 42.92
C ARG A 66 4.28 27.19 44.28
N ARG A 67 5.32 27.59 45.02
CA ARG A 67 5.30 28.76 45.93
C ARG A 67 5.33 30.08 45.13
N ALA A 68 5.17 31.23 45.78
CA ALA A 68 5.00 32.56 45.16
C ALA A 68 6.14 32.96 44.19
N ALA A 69 6.11 32.46 42.96
CA ALA A 69 7.13 32.73 41.95
C ALA A 69 6.88 34.06 41.22
N ARG A 70 7.99 34.75 40.90
CA ARG A 70 8.06 36.08 40.26
C ARG A 70 7.35 36.12 38.89
N ARG A 71 6.96 37.32 38.44
CA ARG A 71 6.21 37.55 37.17
C ARG A 71 6.94 36.99 35.95
N ALA A 72 8.25 37.21 35.84
CA ALA A 72 9.06 36.67 34.73
C ALA A 72 9.00 35.14 34.64
N THR A 73 9.06 34.44 35.78
CA THR A 73 8.95 32.97 35.85
C THR A 73 7.54 32.47 35.50
N ARG A 74 6.49 33.28 35.66
CA ARG A 74 5.14 32.96 35.17
C ARG A 74 5.07 33.02 33.65
N ILE A 75 5.60 34.10 33.09
CA ILE A 75 5.60 34.32 31.64
C ILE A 75 6.42 33.24 30.96
N ALA A 76 7.65 32.98 31.42
CA ALA A 76 8.50 31.92 30.86
C ALA A 76 7.84 30.53 30.91
N ALA A 77 7.20 30.17 32.03
CA ALA A 77 6.49 28.89 32.15
C ALA A 77 5.28 28.81 31.21
N LEU A 78 4.52 29.89 31.05
CA LEU A 78 3.39 29.95 30.12
C LEU A 78 3.87 29.87 28.67
N THR A 79 4.95 30.55 28.32
CA THR A 79 5.57 30.49 26.99
C THR A 79 6.05 29.07 26.67
N ILE A 80 6.78 28.42 27.59
CA ILE A 80 7.21 27.02 27.43
C ILE A 80 6.01 26.09 27.29
N PHE A 81 4.94 26.34 28.05
CA PHE A 81 3.71 25.55 27.97
C PHE A 81 3.02 25.69 26.61
N VAL A 82 2.88 26.91 26.09
CA VAL A 82 2.30 27.17 24.76
C VAL A 82 3.17 26.55 23.67
N ILE A 83 4.49 26.73 23.72
CA ILE A 83 5.43 26.09 22.79
C ILE A 83 5.31 24.56 22.88
N GLY A 84 5.17 24.01 24.09
CA GLY A 84 4.94 22.58 24.31
C GLY A 84 3.67 22.09 23.62
N ILE A 85 2.54 22.78 23.78
CA ILE A 85 1.28 22.40 23.12
C ILE A 85 1.45 22.40 21.60
N LEU A 86 2.08 23.45 21.05
CA LEU A 86 2.34 23.52 19.61
C LEU A 86 3.25 22.38 19.16
N ALA A 87 4.29 22.06 19.93
CA ALA A 87 5.19 20.94 19.66
C ALA A 87 4.47 19.58 19.74
N ALA A 88 3.50 19.42 20.65
CA ALA A 88 2.71 18.19 20.76
C ALA A 88 1.78 17.98 19.56
N ALA A 89 1.36 19.02 18.86
CA ALA A 89 0.56 18.90 17.64
C ALA A 89 1.39 18.38 16.44
N ILE A 90 2.72 18.50 16.47
CA ILE A 90 3.60 18.14 15.35
C ILE A 90 3.48 16.65 14.97
N PRO A 91 3.56 15.65 15.88
CA PRO A 91 3.39 14.24 15.52
C PRO A 91 2.04 13.94 14.85
N TYR A 92 0.95 14.56 15.28
CA TYR A 92 -0.37 14.37 14.67
C TYR A 92 -0.46 14.97 13.26
N TYR A 93 0.24 16.07 13.03
CA TYR A 93 0.36 16.65 11.70
C TYR A 93 1.22 15.77 10.79
N LEU A 94 2.37 15.30 11.26
CA LEU A 94 3.31 14.51 10.46
C LEU A 94 2.80 13.09 10.15
N PHE A 95 2.13 12.46 11.11
CA PHE A 95 1.64 11.08 11.08
C PHE A 95 0.13 11.05 11.36
N PRO A 96 -0.68 11.42 10.37
CA PRO A 96 -2.11 11.61 10.56
C PRO A 96 -2.81 10.27 10.77
N LEU A 97 -3.74 10.27 11.73
CA LEU A 97 -4.78 9.25 11.79
C LEU A 97 -5.83 9.55 10.73
N PHE A 98 -5.63 8.95 9.55
CA PHE A 98 -6.47 9.12 8.38
C PHE A 98 -7.72 8.23 8.43
N SER A 99 -8.69 8.56 7.58
CA SER A 99 -9.83 7.71 7.28
C SER A 99 -9.70 7.19 5.86
N LEU A 100 -10.19 5.98 5.61
CA LEU A 100 -10.28 5.41 4.27
C LEU A 100 -11.54 5.95 3.57
N PRO A 101 -11.52 6.13 2.24
CA PRO A 101 -12.71 6.46 1.47
C PRO A 101 -13.85 5.48 1.75
N GLU A 102 -15.08 5.97 1.81
CA GLU A 102 -16.27 5.13 1.97
C GLU A 102 -16.42 4.18 0.76
N PRO A 103 -16.58 2.87 0.96
CA PRO A 103 -16.91 1.95 -0.12
C PRO A 103 -18.29 2.28 -0.69
N ASP A 104 -18.39 2.24 -2.02
CA ASP A 104 -19.60 2.61 -2.76
C ASP A 104 -20.36 1.41 -3.35
N GLY A 105 -19.92 0.19 -3.02
CA GLY A 105 -20.56 -1.05 -3.43
C GLY A 105 -21.64 -1.55 -2.45
N ARG A 106 -22.42 -2.54 -2.90
CA ARG A 106 -23.59 -3.04 -2.16
C ARG A 106 -23.26 -4.03 -1.04
N TYR A 107 -22.08 -4.64 -1.07
CA TYR A 107 -21.72 -5.69 -0.11
C TYR A 107 -20.99 -5.10 1.10
N PRO A 108 -21.36 -5.53 2.33
CA PRO A 108 -20.43 -5.47 3.45
C PRO A 108 -19.12 -6.15 3.09
N ILE A 109 -18.02 -5.74 3.73
CA ILE A 109 -16.69 -6.26 3.41
C ILE A 109 -16.22 -7.14 4.57
N GLY A 110 -15.78 -8.36 4.25
CA GLY A 110 -15.03 -9.22 5.15
C GLY A 110 -13.53 -9.11 4.85
N ALA A 111 -12.70 -9.23 5.88
CA ALA A 111 -11.25 -9.34 5.73
C ALA A 111 -10.69 -10.45 6.61
N THR A 112 -9.79 -11.26 6.06
CA THR A 112 -9.07 -12.27 6.83
C THR A 112 -7.65 -12.44 6.30
N ARG A 113 -6.83 -13.16 7.05
CA ARG A 113 -5.45 -13.46 6.70
C ARG A 113 -5.23 -14.96 6.78
N ILE A 114 -4.62 -15.53 5.75
CA ILE A 114 -4.27 -16.95 5.69
C ILE A 114 -2.75 -17.12 5.60
N GLU A 115 -2.26 -18.16 6.25
CA GLU A 115 -0.85 -18.55 6.28
C GLU A 115 -0.67 -19.79 5.41
N LEU A 116 0.22 -19.70 4.44
CA LEU A 116 0.48 -20.76 3.48
C LEU A 116 1.93 -21.23 3.60
N VAL A 117 2.11 -22.55 3.51
CA VAL A 117 3.43 -23.21 3.53
C VAL A 117 3.54 -24.12 2.31
N ASP A 118 4.42 -23.75 1.39
CA ASP A 118 4.77 -24.55 0.23
C ASP A 118 5.90 -25.51 0.60
N THR A 119 5.54 -26.77 0.88
CA THR A 119 6.51 -27.80 1.27
C THR A 119 7.29 -28.38 0.09
N ALA A 120 6.86 -28.09 -1.14
CA ALA A 120 7.49 -28.56 -2.37
C ALA A 120 8.65 -27.65 -2.79
N ARG A 121 8.52 -26.32 -2.61
CA ARG A 121 9.59 -25.36 -2.86
C ARG A 121 10.40 -25.10 -1.60
N ARG A 122 11.73 -25.28 -1.70
CA ARG A 122 12.69 -25.10 -0.59
C ARG A 122 13.85 -24.22 -1.02
N GLY A 123 14.48 -23.54 -0.06
CA GLY A 123 15.65 -22.69 -0.33
C GLY A 123 15.34 -21.56 -1.32
N VAL A 124 14.12 -21.04 -1.29
CA VAL A 124 13.70 -19.93 -2.15
C VAL A 124 14.25 -18.62 -1.59
N LEU A 125 15.01 -17.90 -2.42
CA LEU A 125 15.69 -16.66 -2.02
C LEU A 125 16.64 -16.90 -0.83
N GLU A 126 16.48 -16.17 0.27
CA GLU A 126 17.34 -16.28 1.46
C GLU A 126 16.89 -17.39 2.45
N ASP A 127 15.89 -18.21 2.07
CA ASP A 127 15.55 -19.43 2.83
C ASP A 127 16.72 -20.42 2.86
N GLY A 128 16.88 -21.14 3.97
CA GLY A 128 17.85 -22.25 4.04
C GLY A 128 17.50 -23.39 3.05
N PRO A 129 18.46 -24.23 2.61
CA PRO A 129 18.22 -25.24 1.57
C PRO A 129 17.08 -26.23 1.87
N GLY A 130 16.80 -26.50 3.15
CA GLY A 130 15.71 -27.36 3.60
C GLY A 130 14.46 -26.60 4.04
N GLU A 131 14.48 -25.27 4.16
CA GLU A 131 13.37 -24.48 4.66
C GLU A 131 12.26 -24.36 3.59
N PRO A 132 11.00 -24.70 3.91
CA PRO A 132 9.89 -24.56 2.98
C PRO A 132 9.52 -23.09 2.76
N ARG A 133 9.10 -22.75 1.55
CA ARG A 133 8.65 -21.38 1.23
C ARG A 133 7.34 -21.08 1.95
N ARG A 134 7.34 -20.06 2.81
CA ARG A 134 6.16 -19.60 3.55
C ARG A 134 5.68 -18.26 3.01
N MET A 135 4.38 -18.00 3.03
CA MET A 135 3.80 -16.70 2.68
C MET A 135 2.44 -16.48 3.34
N ILE A 136 2.01 -15.23 3.38
CA ILE A 136 0.70 -14.82 3.82
C ILE A 136 -0.10 -14.36 2.62
N VAL A 137 -1.39 -14.67 2.62
CA VAL A 137 -2.36 -14.05 1.72
C VAL A 137 -3.39 -13.31 2.57
N GLN A 138 -3.58 -12.03 2.28
CA GLN A 138 -4.63 -11.24 2.89
C GLN A 138 -5.82 -11.17 1.93
N LEU A 139 -7.00 -11.48 2.47
CA LEU A 139 -8.23 -11.55 1.70
C LEU A 139 -9.16 -10.40 2.08
N TRP A 140 -9.76 -9.78 1.08
CA TRP A 140 -10.96 -8.94 1.22
C TRP A 140 -12.05 -9.53 0.35
N TYR A 141 -13.26 -9.65 0.86
CA TYR A 141 -14.33 -10.35 0.16
C TYR A 141 -15.71 -9.80 0.52
N PRO A 142 -16.73 -10.01 -0.34
CA PRO A 142 -18.11 -9.71 0.00
C PRO A 142 -18.53 -10.51 1.23
N ALA A 143 -19.04 -9.86 2.26
CA ALA A 143 -19.51 -10.47 3.51
C ALA A 143 -21.04 -10.43 3.63
N SER A 144 -21.60 -11.37 4.39
CA SER A 144 -23.05 -11.48 4.57
C SER A 144 -23.66 -10.43 5.50
N SER A 145 -22.86 -9.77 6.35
CA SER A 145 -23.34 -8.80 7.32
C SER A 145 -22.29 -7.76 7.69
N SER A 146 -22.74 -6.52 7.95
CA SER A 146 -21.93 -5.46 8.56
C SER A 146 -22.09 -5.48 10.08
N GLY A 147 -21.07 -5.93 10.83
CA GLY A 147 -21.09 -6.02 12.30
C GLY A 147 -19.69 -6.03 12.91
N GLU A 148 -19.54 -6.11 14.22
CA GLU A 148 -18.20 -6.20 14.85
C GLU A 148 -17.61 -7.63 14.72
N PRO A 149 -16.27 -7.82 14.78
CA PRO A 149 -15.24 -6.79 15.00
C PRO A 149 -14.78 -6.09 13.71
N ILE A 150 -14.66 -4.76 13.75
CA ILE A 150 -14.05 -3.96 12.67
C ILE A 150 -12.56 -4.33 12.53
N ALA A 151 -12.14 -4.57 11.28
CA ALA A 151 -10.73 -4.79 10.95
C ALA A 151 -9.93 -3.49 11.11
N ARG A 152 -8.69 -3.61 11.59
CA ARG A 152 -7.73 -2.50 11.67
C ARG A 152 -6.82 -2.55 10.46
N TYR A 153 -6.32 -1.38 10.04
CA TYR A 153 -5.44 -1.26 8.90
C TYR A 153 -4.21 -2.19 9.03
N LEU A 154 -3.59 -2.22 10.21
CA LEU A 154 -2.66 -3.27 10.61
C LEU A 154 -3.16 -3.99 11.88
N PRO A 155 -3.03 -5.33 11.98
CA PRO A 155 -3.44 -6.06 13.16
C PRO A 155 -2.64 -5.68 14.41
N ARG A 156 -3.34 -5.44 15.53
CA ARG A 156 -2.68 -5.16 16.84
C ARG A 156 -1.71 -6.26 17.28
N ALA A 157 -1.99 -7.51 16.94
CA ALA A 157 -1.17 -8.66 17.34
C ALA A 157 0.23 -8.63 16.71
N THR A 158 0.36 -8.09 15.50
CA THR A 158 1.60 -8.11 14.70
C THR A 158 2.18 -6.73 14.45
N ILE A 159 1.54 -5.67 14.97
CA ILE A 159 1.84 -4.27 14.66
C ILE A 159 3.32 -3.88 14.83
N VAL A 160 3.98 -4.36 15.90
CA VAL A 160 5.38 -3.99 16.16
C VAL A 160 6.31 -4.54 15.07
N ALA A 161 6.04 -5.75 14.59
CA ALA A 161 6.81 -6.36 13.52
C ALA A 161 6.46 -5.74 12.17
N ASP A 162 5.17 -5.67 11.84
CA ASP A 162 4.68 -5.25 10.53
C ASP A 162 4.94 -3.76 10.29
N ALA A 163 4.44 -2.88 11.17
CA ALA A 163 4.61 -1.44 11.03
C ALA A 163 6.09 -1.02 11.15
N GLY A 164 6.85 -1.71 12.00
CA GLY A 164 8.28 -1.46 12.16
C GLY A 164 9.07 -1.72 10.87
N SER A 165 8.72 -2.78 10.14
CA SER A 165 9.36 -3.12 8.87
C SER A 165 8.90 -2.19 7.74
N ILE A 166 7.61 -1.88 7.66
CA ILE A 166 7.07 -0.90 6.69
C ILE A 166 7.74 0.47 6.87
N ALA A 167 7.86 0.94 8.11
CA ALA A 167 8.53 2.21 8.39
C ALA A 167 10.01 2.18 7.96
N ARG A 168 10.77 1.12 8.30
CA ARG A 168 12.17 1.00 7.86
C ARG A 168 12.30 1.02 6.34
N ASN A 169 11.45 0.30 5.63
CA ASN A 169 11.46 0.24 4.17
C ASN A 169 11.13 1.59 3.54
N ALA A 170 10.36 2.43 4.23
CA ALA A 170 10.08 3.81 3.84
C ALA A 170 11.13 4.82 4.37
N PHE A 171 12.28 4.37 4.91
CA PHE A 171 13.33 5.22 5.54
C PHE A 171 12.87 6.00 6.79
N HIS A 172 11.93 5.41 7.52
CA HIS A 172 11.32 5.95 8.74
C HIS A 172 11.71 5.15 9.98
N HIS A 173 11.48 5.73 11.17
CA HIS A 173 11.73 5.02 12.42
C HIS A 173 10.62 4.00 12.71
N PRO A 174 10.93 2.79 13.25
CA PRO A 174 9.94 1.72 13.42
C PRO A 174 8.66 2.10 14.18
N PHE A 175 8.76 3.02 15.14
CA PHE A 175 7.62 3.42 15.96
C PHE A 175 6.64 4.34 15.22
N GLU A 176 7.08 5.01 14.15
CA GLU A 176 6.32 6.08 13.49
C GLU A 176 4.98 5.58 12.93
N LEU A 177 4.88 4.30 12.56
CA LEU A 177 3.67 3.68 12.02
C LEU A 177 2.87 2.80 13.01
N LEU A 178 3.23 2.74 14.30
CA LEU A 178 2.48 1.91 15.26
C LEU A 178 1.01 2.34 15.41
N HIS A 179 0.73 3.61 15.15
CA HIS A 179 -0.61 4.19 15.18
C HIS A 179 -1.57 3.59 14.14
N LEU A 180 -1.06 2.90 13.11
CA LEU A 180 -1.89 2.24 12.10
C LEU A 180 -2.76 1.11 12.70
N ALA A 181 -2.39 0.56 13.85
CA ALA A 181 -3.25 -0.37 14.59
C ALA A 181 -4.53 0.27 15.16
N ALA A 182 -4.60 1.60 15.18
CA ALA A 182 -5.79 2.34 15.60
C ALA A 182 -6.68 2.76 14.43
N VAL A 183 -6.15 2.80 13.20
CA VAL A 183 -6.92 3.17 12.00
C VAL A 183 -7.92 2.04 11.67
N PRO A 184 -9.24 2.27 11.79
CA PRO A 184 -10.25 1.31 11.36
C PRO A 184 -10.29 1.27 9.84
N THR A 185 -10.67 0.12 9.31
CA THR A 185 -11.08 -0.02 7.93
C THR A 185 -12.58 -0.24 7.84
N HIS A 186 -13.12 -0.38 6.63
CA HIS A 186 -14.54 -0.68 6.42
C HIS A 186 -14.83 -2.18 6.49
N ALA A 187 -13.80 -3.02 6.41
CA ALA A 187 -13.90 -4.46 6.53
C ALA A 187 -14.16 -4.97 7.94
N ARG A 188 -14.80 -6.14 8.02
CA ARG A 188 -15.07 -6.90 9.24
C ARG A 188 -14.13 -8.08 9.32
N ARG A 189 -13.42 -8.19 10.43
CA ARG A 189 -12.43 -9.24 10.62
C ARG A 189 -13.13 -10.58 10.74
N ASP A 190 -12.71 -11.52 9.92
CA ASP A 190 -13.17 -12.92 9.90
C ASP A 190 -14.69 -13.10 9.73
N ALA A 191 -15.34 -12.15 9.04
CA ALA A 191 -16.78 -12.22 8.77
C ALA A 191 -17.15 -13.37 7.82
N GLU A 192 -18.38 -13.87 7.93
CA GLU A 192 -18.86 -14.89 6.99
C GLU A 192 -18.97 -14.31 5.57
N PRO A 193 -18.46 -15.02 4.54
CA PRO A 193 -18.56 -14.57 3.16
C PRO A 193 -20.03 -14.57 2.71
N ALA A 194 -20.39 -13.57 1.90
CA ALA A 194 -21.68 -13.55 1.24
C ALA A 194 -21.79 -14.74 0.28
N GLY A 195 -22.98 -15.34 0.20
CA GLY A 195 -23.27 -16.32 -0.84
C GLY A 195 -23.15 -15.73 -2.25
N GLY A 196 -23.10 -16.60 -3.24
CA GLY A 196 -22.98 -16.23 -4.64
C GLY A 196 -21.66 -16.68 -5.27
N SER A 197 -21.42 -16.16 -6.46
CA SER A 197 -20.28 -16.50 -7.31
C SER A 197 -19.57 -15.19 -7.66
N HIS A 198 -18.40 -14.98 -7.07
CA HIS A 198 -17.66 -13.72 -7.10
C HIS A 198 -16.36 -13.87 -7.92
N PRO A 199 -16.04 -12.93 -8.81
CA PRO A 199 -14.75 -12.90 -9.50
C PRO A 199 -13.57 -12.79 -8.51
N LEU A 200 -12.41 -13.33 -8.90
CA LEU A 200 -11.18 -13.27 -8.11
C LEU A 200 -10.20 -12.26 -8.72
N PHE A 201 -9.69 -11.38 -7.86
CA PHE A 201 -8.61 -10.45 -8.17
C PHE A 201 -7.40 -10.77 -7.30
N VAL A 202 -6.34 -11.33 -7.89
CA VAL A 202 -5.09 -11.64 -7.19
C VAL A 202 -4.13 -10.47 -7.31
N PHE A 203 -3.63 -9.96 -6.19
CA PHE A 203 -2.81 -8.74 -6.17
C PHE A 203 -1.38 -8.99 -5.65
N ASN A 204 -0.39 -8.44 -6.36
CA ASN A 204 1.03 -8.47 -5.99
C ASN A 204 1.52 -7.05 -5.64
N HIS A 205 2.04 -6.85 -4.43
CA HIS A 205 2.45 -5.54 -3.92
C HIS A 205 3.74 -5.00 -4.58
N GLY A 206 4.15 -3.76 -4.29
CA GLY A 206 5.45 -3.24 -4.75
C GLY A 206 6.64 -3.90 -4.02
N TYR A 207 7.84 -3.90 -4.62
CA TYR A 207 9.03 -4.36 -3.89
C TYR A 207 9.21 -3.51 -2.61
N THR A 208 9.62 -4.13 -1.50
CA THR A 208 9.67 -3.61 -0.12
C THR A 208 8.33 -3.23 0.52
N MET A 209 7.21 -3.39 -0.20
CA MET A 209 5.87 -3.09 0.33
C MET A 209 5.23 -4.29 1.02
N TYR A 210 3.92 -4.29 1.21
CA TYR A 210 3.18 -5.25 2.04
C TYR A 210 1.80 -5.54 1.45
N PRO A 211 1.15 -6.66 1.80
CA PRO A 211 -0.11 -7.08 1.19
C PRO A 211 -1.25 -6.06 1.29
N ALA A 212 -1.31 -5.24 2.35
CA ALA A 212 -2.36 -4.24 2.56
C ALA A 212 -2.09 -2.86 1.91
N GLN A 213 -1.10 -2.72 1.04
CA GLN A 213 -0.65 -1.42 0.51
C GLN A 213 -1.68 -0.63 -0.34
N ASN A 214 -2.84 -1.21 -0.68
CA ASN A 214 -3.87 -0.61 -1.52
C ASN A 214 -5.28 -0.88 -0.95
N THR A 215 -5.45 -0.69 0.35
CA THR A 215 -6.68 -1.01 1.09
C THR A 215 -7.94 -0.36 0.51
N PRO A 216 -7.97 0.94 0.11
CA PRO A 216 -9.17 1.53 -0.52
C PRO A 216 -9.58 0.81 -1.81
N LEU A 217 -8.61 0.41 -2.63
CA LEU A 217 -8.91 -0.36 -3.84
C LEU A 217 -9.51 -1.72 -3.48
N PHE A 218 -8.90 -2.43 -2.52
CA PHE A 218 -9.36 -3.76 -2.14
C PHE A 218 -10.74 -3.74 -1.50
N GLU A 219 -11.00 -2.79 -0.59
CA GLU A 219 -12.30 -2.62 0.04
C GLU A 219 -13.37 -2.21 -0.96
N ARG A 220 -13.03 -1.32 -1.91
CA ARG A 220 -13.95 -0.96 -2.99
C ARG A 220 -14.29 -2.16 -3.86
N LEU A 221 -13.30 -2.89 -4.37
CA LEU A 221 -13.53 -4.10 -5.17
C LEU A 221 -14.37 -5.14 -4.41
N ALA A 222 -14.07 -5.38 -3.14
CA ALA A 222 -14.85 -6.28 -2.29
C ALA A 222 -16.30 -5.82 -2.10
N SER A 223 -16.54 -4.53 -1.88
CA SER A 223 -17.91 -3.98 -1.79
C SER A 223 -18.70 -4.13 -3.09
N HIS A 224 -18.02 -4.22 -4.24
CA HIS A 224 -18.62 -4.44 -5.57
C HIS A 224 -18.72 -5.91 -5.98
N GLY A 225 -18.32 -6.84 -5.11
CA GLY A 225 -18.52 -8.28 -5.35
C GLY A 225 -17.27 -9.03 -5.81
N TYR A 226 -16.07 -8.45 -5.74
CA TYR A 226 -14.83 -9.17 -6.04
C TYR A 226 -14.24 -9.78 -4.77
N VAL A 227 -13.73 -11.01 -4.84
CA VAL A 227 -12.79 -11.50 -3.84
C VAL A 227 -11.40 -11.01 -4.23
N VAL A 228 -10.71 -10.35 -3.32
CA VAL A 228 -9.35 -9.86 -3.49
C VAL A 228 -8.41 -10.71 -2.66
N ALA A 229 -7.35 -11.23 -3.28
CA ALA A 229 -6.29 -11.98 -2.62
C ALA A 229 -4.93 -11.33 -2.84
N SER A 230 -4.43 -10.63 -1.82
CA SER A 230 -3.13 -9.94 -1.87
C SER A 230 -2.04 -10.77 -1.20
N ILE A 231 -0.94 -11.02 -1.90
CA ILE A 231 0.08 -12.00 -1.51
C ILE A 231 1.31 -11.28 -0.95
N SER A 232 1.83 -11.76 0.18
CA SER A 232 3.16 -11.34 0.66
C SER A 232 4.24 -12.16 -0.02
N HIS A 233 5.36 -11.52 -0.37
CA HIS A 233 6.53 -12.22 -0.87
C HIS A 233 7.72 -12.05 0.10
N PRO A 234 7.90 -12.95 1.10
CA PRO A 234 8.95 -12.80 2.09
C PRO A 234 10.34 -12.62 1.47
N TYR A 235 11.17 -11.84 2.17
CA TYR A 235 12.43 -11.22 1.73
C TYR A 235 12.28 -10.03 0.80
N ASP A 236 11.24 -9.97 -0.02
CA ASP A 236 11.03 -8.86 -0.95
C ASP A 236 9.90 -7.94 -0.46
N SER A 237 9.08 -8.40 0.48
CA SER A 237 8.05 -7.63 1.19
C SER A 237 8.57 -7.13 2.54
N ALA A 238 7.92 -6.12 3.11
CA ALA A 238 7.99 -5.82 4.54
C ALA A 238 7.66 -7.08 5.36
N ARG A 239 8.27 -7.18 6.53
CA ARG A 239 8.08 -8.31 7.45
C ARG A 239 6.60 -8.50 7.73
N GLN A 240 6.17 -9.76 7.70
CA GLN A 240 4.84 -10.19 8.13
C GLN A 240 5.00 -11.34 9.12
N GLN A 241 4.42 -11.22 10.31
CA GLN A 241 4.59 -12.20 11.38
C GLN A 241 3.50 -13.27 11.38
N PHE A 242 3.87 -14.54 11.31
CA PHE A 242 3.00 -15.72 11.41
C PHE A 242 2.53 -15.98 12.84
N ALA A 243 1.44 -16.74 13.00
CA ALA A 243 0.92 -17.14 14.30
C ALA A 243 1.93 -17.98 15.11
N ASP A 244 2.78 -18.76 14.44
CA ASP A 244 3.87 -19.52 15.06
C ASP A 244 5.12 -18.66 15.35
N GLY A 245 5.06 -17.36 15.07
CA GLY A 245 6.15 -16.40 15.26
C GLY A 245 7.13 -16.32 14.09
N TRP A 246 7.01 -17.16 13.06
CA TRP A 246 7.88 -17.09 11.89
C TRP A 246 7.70 -15.76 11.16
N SER A 247 8.82 -15.15 10.78
CA SER A 247 8.84 -13.94 9.97
C SER A 247 10.22 -13.74 9.35
N ARG A 248 10.28 -12.97 8.26
CA ARG A 248 11.53 -12.58 7.58
C ARG A 248 11.52 -11.08 7.32
N GLU A 249 12.67 -10.44 7.52
CA GLU A 249 12.85 -9.05 7.12
C GLU A 249 13.03 -8.94 5.61
N THR A 250 12.79 -7.74 5.10
CA THR A 250 13.14 -7.40 3.73
C THR A 250 14.65 -7.44 3.54
N THR A 251 15.09 -8.15 2.51
CA THR A 251 16.46 -8.13 2.02
C THR A 251 16.60 -6.98 1.03
N PRO A 252 17.60 -6.10 1.17
CA PRO A 252 17.84 -5.03 0.20
C PRO A 252 17.99 -5.57 -1.21
N LEU A 253 17.27 -4.94 -2.16
CA LEU A 253 17.43 -5.25 -3.58
C LEU A 253 18.76 -4.68 -4.08
N VAL A 254 19.74 -5.56 -4.26
CA VAL A 254 21.04 -5.22 -4.86
C VAL A 254 21.11 -5.87 -6.23
N VAL A 255 21.12 -5.05 -7.27
CA VAL A 255 21.35 -5.49 -8.64
C VAL A 255 22.84 -5.61 -8.91
N THR A 256 23.21 -6.51 -9.81
CA THR A 256 24.60 -6.69 -10.27
C THR A 256 25.06 -5.44 -11.04
N PRO A 257 26.38 -5.14 -11.08
CA PRO A 257 26.91 -4.06 -11.90
C PRO A 257 26.52 -4.18 -13.38
N ALA A 258 26.55 -5.40 -13.92
CA ALA A 258 26.16 -5.67 -15.30
C ALA A 258 24.68 -5.33 -15.56
N MET A 259 23.79 -5.67 -14.62
CA MET A 259 22.36 -5.32 -14.73
C MET A 259 22.14 -3.81 -14.62
N ALA A 260 22.82 -3.14 -13.68
CA ALA A 260 22.73 -1.70 -13.52
C ALA A 260 23.17 -0.95 -14.80
N GLU A 261 24.29 -1.36 -15.40
CA GLU A 261 24.78 -0.79 -16.66
C GLU A 261 23.80 -1.04 -17.81
N ALA A 262 23.34 -2.28 -17.98
CA ALA A 262 22.44 -2.64 -19.07
C ALA A 262 21.07 -1.95 -18.97
N LEU A 263 20.49 -1.89 -17.76
CA LEU A 263 19.24 -1.16 -17.51
C LEU A 263 19.44 0.34 -17.74
N GLY A 264 20.56 0.91 -17.28
CA GLY A 264 20.89 2.32 -17.51
C GLY A 264 20.97 2.68 -18.99
N ALA A 265 21.53 1.80 -19.83
CA ALA A 265 21.58 1.99 -21.27
C ALA A 265 20.18 2.02 -21.92
N LEU A 266 19.28 1.11 -21.52
CA LEU A 266 17.89 1.05 -22.01
C LEU A 266 17.04 2.23 -21.54
N VAL A 267 17.25 2.68 -20.30
CA VAL A 267 16.51 3.81 -19.72
C VAL A 267 16.90 5.12 -20.39
N LYS A 268 18.19 5.31 -20.71
CA LYS A 268 18.74 6.55 -21.26
C LYS A 268 18.25 6.84 -22.68
N ASP A 269 18.12 5.81 -23.52
CA ASP A 269 17.57 5.92 -24.87
C ASP A 269 16.47 4.87 -25.06
N GLN A 270 15.22 5.35 -25.04
CA GLN A 270 14.03 4.52 -25.15
C GLN A 270 13.52 4.40 -26.60
N SER A 271 14.35 4.68 -27.60
CA SER A 271 14.00 4.39 -28.99
C SER A 271 14.02 2.89 -29.29
N VAL A 272 13.22 2.45 -30.26
CA VAL A 272 13.23 1.05 -30.74
C VAL A 272 14.63 0.61 -31.16
N ALA A 273 15.40 1.49 -31.79
CA ALA A 273 16.77 1.21 -32.22
C ALA A 273 17.72 0.97 -31.03
N ALA A 274 17.63 1.80 -30.00
CA ALA A 274 18.42 1.62 -28.78
C ALA A 274 18.02 0.36 -28.01
N TRP A 275 16.71 0.09 -27.89
CA TRP A 275 16.23 -1.17 -27.32
C TRP A 275 16.82 -2.36 -28.06
N ARG A 276 16.67 -2.44 -29.40
CA ARG A 276 17.26 -3.53 -30.20
C ARG A 276 18.76 -3.71 -29.99
N ARG A 277 19.50 -2.60 -29.87
CA ARG A 277 20.96 -2.62 -29.69
C ARG A 277 21.39 -3.11 -28.30
N HIS A 278 20.71 -2.64 -27.26
CA HIS A 278 21.13 -2.85 -25.87
C HIS A 278 20.45 -4.05 -25.20
N PHE A 279 19.33 -4.53 -25.76
CA PHE A 279 18.55 -5.62 -25.18
C PHE A 279 19.31 -6.94 -25.00
N PRO A 280 20.19 -7.40 -25.92
CA PRO A 280 20.95 -8.64 -25.69
C PRO A 280 21.83 -8.59 -24.43
N ALA A 281 22.44 -7.44 -24.14
CA ALA A 281 23.26 -7.25 -22.94
C ALA A 281 22.38 -7.25 -21.67
N TYR A 282 21.22 -6.59 -21.72
CA TYR A 282 20.23 -6.64 -20.66
C TYR A 282 19.72 -8.07 -20.39
N ALA A 283 19.35 -8.80 -21.43
CA ALA A 283 18.87 -10.17 -21.31
C ALA A 283 19.93 -11.12 -20.75
N ALA A 284 21.21 -10.90 -21.07
CA ALA A 284 22.31 -11.65 -20.48
C ALA A 284 22.51 -11.30 -19.00
N ALA A 285 22.53 -10.01 -18.65
CA ALA A 285 22.72 -9.53 -17.29
C ALA A 285 21.59 -9.95 -16.33
N ALA A 286 20.35 -10.03 -16.83
CA ALA A 286 19.19 -10.41 -16.02
C ALA A 286 19.27 -11.84 -15.46
N LYS A 287 19.90 -12.79 -16.16
CA LYS A 287 19.85 -14.24 -15.83
C LYS A 287 20.31 -14.57 -14.41
N GLU A 288 21.33 -13.87 -13.92
CA GLU A 288 21.94 -14.13 -12.61
C GLU A 288 21.57 -13.07 -11.57
N ASP A 289 20.74 -12.09 -11.95
CA ASP A 289 20.42 -10.94 -11.12
C ASP A 289 19.36 -11.27 -10.05
N ARG A 290 19.40 -10.55 -8.91
CA ARG A 290 18.40 -10.67 -7.85
C ARG A 290 16.99 -10.42 -8.38
N LEU A 291 16.82 -9.52 -9.35
CA LEU A 291 15.52 -9.23 -9.97
C LEU A 291 14.87 -10.46 -10.61
N MET A 292 15.63 -11.30 -11.29
CA MET A 292 15.05 -12.51 -11.91
C MET A 292 14.79 -13.62 -10.90
N ARG A 293 15.60 -13.72 -9.83
CA ARG A 293 15.29 -14.63 -8.72
C ARG A 293 13.99 -14.22 -8.01
N SER A 294 13.80 -12.92 -7.77
CA SER A 294 12.54 -12.36 -7.26
C SER A 294 11.38 -12.65 -8.19
N THR A 295 11.54 -12.40 -9.49
CA THR A 295 10.49 -12.62 -10.51
C THR A 295 9.99 -14.06 -10.47
N ALA A 296 10.92 -15.02 -10.53
CA ALA A 296 10.60 -16.44 -10.46
C ALA A 296 9.93 -16.84 -9.12
N ALA A 297 10.40 -16.28 -8.00
CA ALA A 297 9.82 -16.55 -6.69
C ALA A 297 8.37 -16.01 -6.59
N TRP A 298 8.13 -14.78 -7.05
CA TRP A 298 6.82 -14.12 -6.96
C TRP A 298 5.77 -14.75 -7.88
N LEU A 299 6.14 -15.13 -9.11
CA LEU A 299 5.25 -15.87 -10.01
C LEU A 299 4.89 -17.25 -9.43
N SER A 300 5.87 -17.92 -8.81
CA SER A 300 5.63 -19.21 -8.16
C SER A 300 4.78 -19.08 -6.90
N ASP A 301 4.99 -18.03 -6.10
CA ASP A 301 4.15 -17.69 -4.95
C ASP A 301 2.72 -17.38 -5.39
N THR A 302 2.56 -16.62 -6.48
CA THR A 302 1.24 -16.29 -7.07
C THR A 302 0.48 -17.55 -7.48
N ARG A 303 1.12 -18.44 -8.23
CA ARG A 303 0.52 -19.73 -8.65
C ARG A 303 0.21 -20.63 -7.46
N PHE A 304 1.10 -20.69 -6.47
CA PHE A 304 0.88 -21.49 -5.27
C PHE A 304 -0.28 -20.97 -4.44
N ALA A 305 -0.38 -19.65 -4.22
CA ALA A 305 -1.48 -19.03 -3.50
C ALA A 305 -2.83 -19.28 -4.17
N LEU A 306 -2.90 -19.14 -5.50
CA LEU A 306 -4.09 -19.45 -6.28
C LEU A 306 -4.50 -20.92 -6.10
N ALA A 307 -3.57 -21.86 -6.28
CA ALA A 307 -3.83 -23.29 -6.10
C ALA A 307 -4.21 -23.65 -4.65
N ALA A 308 -3.63 -22.97 -3.66
CA ALA A 308 -3.94 -23.18 -2.25
C ALA A 308 -5.35 -22.68 -1.89
N LEU A 309 -5.79 -21.55 -2.45
CA LEU A 309 -7.16 -21.06 -2.30
C LEU A 309 -8.16 -22.04 -2.91
N GLU A 310 -7.90 -22.55 -4.12
CA GLU A 310 -8.78 -23.55 -4.77
C GLU A 310 -8.92 -24.84 -3.95
N ARG A 311 -7.87 -25.24 -3.24
CA ARG A 311 -7.83 -26.46 -2.43
C ARG A 311 -8.18 -26.22 -0.95
N ALA A 312 -8.56 -25.00 -0.58
CA ALA A 312 -8.81 -24.65 0.81
C ALA A 312 -9.95 -25.49 1.40
N ARG A 313 -9.72 -26.07 2.59
CA ARG A 313 -10.67 -26.98 3.23
C ARG A 313 -11.99 -26.27 3.54
N PRO A 314 -13.15 -26.82 3.14
CA PRO A 314 -14.43 -26.13 3.29
C PRO A 314 -14.82 -25.70 4.71
N SER A 315 -14.29 -26.35 5.74
CA SER A 315 -14.54 -26.05 7.16
C SER A 315 -13.81 -24.80 7.65
N THR A 316 -12.74 -24.36 6.99
CA THR A 316 -12.02 -23.12 7.35
C THR A 316 -12.71 -21.91 6.74
N LEU A 317 -12.51 -20.73 7.34
CA LEU A 317 -13.00 -19.47 6.74
C LEU A 317 -12.46 -19.28 5.32
N ALA A 318 -11.17 -19.54 5.11
CA ALA A 318 -10.54 -19.50 3.79
C ALA A 318 -11.25 -20.40 2.78
N GLY A 319 -11.63 -21.62 3.18
CA GLY A 319 -12.40 -22.53 2.32
C GLY A 319 -13.84 -22.07 2.08
N ARG A 320 -14.46 -21.35 3.03
CA ARG A 320 -15.77 -20.72 2.79
C ARG A 320 -15.66 -19.57 1.79
N VAL A 321 -14.64 -18.73 1.91
CA VAL A 321 -14.35 -17.67 0.93
C VAL A 321 -14.08 -18.30 -0.44
N ALA A 322 -13.21 -19.30 -0.52
CA ALA A 322 -12.90 -19.99 -1.78
C ALA A 322 -14.12 -20.63 -2.45
N ARG A 323 -15.11 -21.15 -1.70
CA ARG A 323 -16.36 -21.66 -2.27
C ARG A 323 -17.24 -20.59 -2.91
N SER A 324 -17.08 -19.33 -2.49
CA SER A 324 -17.79 -18.20 -3.09
C SER A 324 -17.12 -17.68 -4.37
N VAL A 325 -15.91 -18.15 -4.69
CA VAL A 325 -15.09 -17.68 -5.82
C VAL A 325 -15.42 -18.42 -7.11
N ASP A 326 -15.54 -17.67 -8.20
CA ASP A 326 -15.48 -18.17 -9.57
C ASP A 326 -14.08 -18.03 -10.14
N PHE A 327 -13.30 -19.12 -10.11
CA PHE A 327 -11.93 -19.16 -10.61
C PHE A 327 -11.84 -19.04 -12.15
N SER A 328 -12.97 -19.09 -12.88
CA SER A 328 -12.99 -18.79 -14.32
C SER A 328 -13.08 -17.28 -14.62
N ARG A 329 -13.41 -16.47 -13.61
CA ARG A 329 -13.43 -15.00 -13.64
C ARG A 329 -12.27 -14.47 -12.81
N LEU A 330 -11.06 -14.73 -13.31
CA LEU A 330 -9.79 -14.39 -12.67
C LEU A 330 -9.15 -13.17 -13.34
N ALA A 331 -8.66 -12.24 -12.52
CA ALA A 331 -7.75 -11.19 -12.94
C ALA A 331 -6.58 -11.05 -11.98
N PHE A 332 -5.48 -10.51 -12.51
CA PHE A 332 -4.30 -10.17 -11.72
C PHE A 332 -4.12 -8.66 -11.62
N GLY A 333 -3.59 -8.20 -10.51
CA GLY A 333 -3.26 -6.81 -10.27
C GLY A 333 -1.92 -6.70 -9.58
N GLY A 334 -1.25 -5.57 -9.74
CA GLY A 334 -0.09 -5.30 -8.90
C GLY A 334 0.46 -3.91 -9.07
N MET A 335 1.42 -3.57 -8.22
CA MET A 335 2.08 -2.26 -8.21
C MET A 335 3.58 -2.41 -8.38
N SER A 336 4.23 -1.48 -9.10
CA SER A 336 5.68 -1.49 -9.32
C SER A 336 6.17 -2.87 -9.80
N PHE A 337 7.13 -3.49 -9.12
CA PHE A 337 7.56 -4.86 -9.40
C PHE A 337 6.39 -5.84 -9.52
N GLY A 338 5.43 -5.79 -8.57
CA GLY A 338 4.23 -6.62 -8.58
C GLY A 338 3.30 -6.38 -9.77
N GLY A 339 3.32 -5.19 -10.38
CA GLY A 339 2.56 -4.90 -11.60
C GLY A 339 3.09 -5.65 -12.82
N GLY A 340 4.42 -5.83 -12.91
CA GLY A 340 5.06 -6.71 -13.89
C GLY A 340 4.69 -8.18 -13.65
N ILE A 341 4.78 -8.63 -12.39
CA ILE A 341 4.38 -10.00 -11.99
C ILE A 341 2.92 -10.27 -12.30
N ALA A 342 2.02 -9.31 -12.08
CA ALA A 342 0.59 -9.47 -12.37
C ALA A 342 0.32 -9.64 -13.86
N ALA A 343 0.95 -8.82 -14.71
CA ALA A 343 0.83 -8.93 -16.15
C ALA A 343 1.38 -10.27 -16.65
N GLU A 344 2.56 -10.68 -16.17
CA GLU A 344 3.19 -11.94 -16.55
C GLU A 344 2.40 -13.16 -16.05
N ALA A 345 1.95 -13.17 -14.80
CA ALA A 345 1.08 -14.21 -14.26
C ALA A 345 -0.20 -14.37 -15.10
N CYS A 346 -0.77 -13.28 -15.61
CA CYS A 346 -1.93 -13.33 -16.50
C CYS A 346 -1.62 -13.92 -17.88
N VAL A 347 -0.40 -13.70 -18.40
CA VAL A 347 0.07 -14.34 -19.64
C VAL A 347 0.22 -15.84 -19.45
N GLU A 348 0.70 -16.28 -18.27
CA GLU A 348 0.96 -17.69 -17.97
C GLU A 348 -0.27 -18.49 -17.52
N GLU A 349 -1.24 -17.85 -16.87
CA GLU A 349 -2.45 -18.49 -16.35
C GLU A 349 -3.58 -18.46 -17.40
N PRO A 350 -3.93 -19.61 -18.03
CA PRO A 350 -4.89 -19.63 -19.12
C PRO A 350 -6.29 -19.12 -18.76
N ARG A 351 -6.67 -19.20 -17.47
CA ARG A 351 -7.95 -18.71 -16.95
C ARG A 351 -7.98 -17.19 -16.74
N CYS A 352 -6.83 -16.51 -16.78
CA CYS A 352 -6.80 -15.06 -16.61
C CYS A 352 -7.61 -14.36 -17.71
N ARG A 353 -8.48 -13.43 -17.31
CA ARG A 353 -9.27 -12.60 -18.22
C ARG A 353 -8.66 -11.23 -18.48
N ALA A 354 -7.96 -10.66 -17.51
CA ALA A 354 -7.37 -9.33 -17.62
C ALA A 354 -6.33 -9.08 -16.52
N ALA A 355 -5.42 -8.12 -16.72
CA ALA A 355 -4.54 -7.65 -15.66
C ALA A 355 -4.42 -6.13 -15.54
N ILE A 356 -4.15 -5.67 -14.31
CA ILE A 356 -3.95 -4.27 -13.94
C ILE A 356 -2.53 -4.07 -13.41
N SER A 357 -1.84 -3.05 -13.91
CA SER A 357 -0.52 -2.64 -13.49
C SER A 357 -0.56 -1.19 -13.00
N LEU A 358 -0.29 -1.00 -11.71
CA LEU A 358 -0.16 0.30 -11.05
C LEU A 358 1.33 0.70 -11.05
N ASP A 359 1.70 1.51 -12.02
CA ASP A 359 3.05 1.99 -12.31
C ASP A 359 4.09 0.86 -12.35
N GLY A 360 3.68 -0.26 -12.94
CA GLY A 360 4.42 -1.50 -12.87
C GLY A 360 5.55 -1.63 -13.88
N VAL A 361 6.57 -2.38 -13.47
CA VAL A 361 7.77 -2.68 -14.25
C VAL A 361 7.96 -4.19 -14.30
N THR A 362 8.23 -4.72 -15.49
CA THR A 362 8.78 -6.09 -15.63
C THR A 362 10.26 -6.01 -15.91
N TYR A 363 10.99 -6.95 -15.33
CA TYR A 363 12.42 -7.13 -15.56
C TYR A 363 12.74 -8.42 -16.32
N ASP A 364 11.72 -9.21 -16.66
CA ASP A 364 11.90 -10.44 -17.43
C ASP A 364 12.08 -10.10 -18.92
N PRO A 365 13.25 -10.41 -19.50
CA PRO A 365 13.46 -10.26 -20.93
C PRO A 365 12.43 -11.00 -21.79
N ALA A 366 11.85 -12.12 -21.31
CA ALA A 366 10.87 -12.88 -22.08
C ALA A 366 9.51 -12.17 -22.24
N MET A 367 9.28 -11.05 -21.54
CA MET A 367 8.09 -10.21 -21.66
C MET A 367 8.26 -9.01 -22.60
N PHE A 368 9.44 -8.82 -23.19
CA PHE A 368 9.68 -7.80 -24.21
C PHE A 368 9.55 -8.41 -25.63
N ASP A 369 9.06 -7.60 -26.57
CA ASP A 369 8.72 -8.04 -27.94
C ASP A 369 7.70 -9.19 -27.98
N ARG A 370 6.87 -9.29 -26.94
CA ARG A 370 5.88 -10.34 -26.75
C ARG A 370 4.55 -9.70 -26.41
N ALA A 371 3.49 -9.99 -27.15
CA ALA A 371 2.15 -9.51 -26.80
C ALA A 371 1.61 -10.21 -25.55
N ALA A 372 0.91 -9.47 -24.68
CA ALA A 372 0.17 -10.05 -23.55
C ALA A 372 -0.90 -11.07 -23.99
N GLY A 373 -1.57 -10.82 -25.13
CA GLY A 373 -2.66 -11.67 -25.61
C GLY A 373 -3.93 -11.63 -24.73
N ARG A 374 -4.00 -10.69 -23.80
CA ARG A 374 -5.10 -10.46 -22.87
C ARG A 374 -5.26 -8.95 -22.63
N PRO A 375 -6.46 -8.47 -22.24
CA PRO A 375 -6.66 -7.10 -21.83
C PRO A 375 -5.72 -6.66 -20.71
N MET A 376 -5.09 -5.49 -20.87
CA MET A 376 -4.14 -4.91 -19.92
C MET A 376 -4.50 -3.47 -19.61
N LEU A 377 -4.51 -3.11 -18.32
CA LEU A 377 -4.60 -1.71 -17.86
C LEU A 377 -3.29 -1.31 -17.18
N TRP A 378 -2.67 -0.23 -17.67
CA TRP A 378 -1.47 0.38 -17.12
C TRP A 378 -1.81 1.80 -16.66
N LEU A 379 -1.76 2.03 -15.35
CA LEU A 379 -1.84 3.37 -14.77
C LEU A 379 -0.44 3.76 -14.32
N GLN A 380 0.17 4.74 -14.97
CA GLN A 380 1.59 5.05 -14.83
C GLN A 380 1.77 6.42 -14.18
N SER A 381 2.86 6.59 -13.44
CA SER A 381 3.21 7.87 -12.81
C SER A 381 3.44 8.96 -13.86
N ASP A 382 3.46 10.22 -13.42
CA ASP A 382 3.82 11.37 -14.24
C ASP A 382 5.33 11.40 -14.51
N TRP A 383 5.85 10.41 -15.23
CA TRP A 383 7.29 10.20 -15.45
C TRP A 383 8.05 11.41 -16.03
N PRO A 384 7.45 12.34 -16.82
CA PRO A 384 8.14 13.57 -17.22
C PRO A 384 8.51 14.46 -16.03
N ARG A 385 7.67 14.48 -14.98
CA ARG A 385 7.91 15.23 -13.74
C ARG A 385 8.65 14.40 -12.70
N TYR A 386 8.31 13.11 -12.60
CA TYR A 386 8.76 12.18 -11.58
C TYR A 386 9.33 10.91 -12.24
N PRO A 387 10.52 10.98 -12.88
CA PRO A 387 11.11 9.82 -13.54
C PRO A 387 11.39 8.70 -12.54
N LEU A 388 11.14 7.45 -12.95
CA LEU A 388 11.34 6.27 -12.13
C LEU A 388 12.84 5.92 -11.99
N TYR A 389 13.62 6.23 -13.03
CA TYR A 389 15.05 5.90 -13.08
C TYR A 389 15.92 7.16 -13.20
N PRO A 390 17.16 7.11 -12.66
CA PRO A 390 18.16 8.11 -12.95
C PRO A 390 18.41 8.23 -14.47
N ASN A 391 18.55 9.46 -14.96
CA ASN A 391 18.80 9.76 -16.38
C ASN A 391 17.68 9.32 -17.36
N GLN A 392 16.50 8.97 -16.86
CA GLN A 392 15.34 8.73 -17.71
C GLN A 392 14.93 10.01 -18.46
N PRO A 393 14.71 9.95 -19.78
CA PRO A 393 14.15 11.04 -20.55
C PRO A 393 12.80 11.52 -20.00
N ARG A 394 12.59 12.84 -20.00
CA ARG A 394 11.34 13.49 -19.58
C ARG A 394 10.35 13.70 -20.74
N ASP A 395 10.41 12.85 -21.76
CA ASP A 395 9.50 12.91 -22.92
C ASP A 395 8.18 12.20 -22.58
N PRO A 396 7.03 12.90 -22.59
CA PRO A 396 5.72 12.29 -22.31
C PRO A 396 5.27 11.27 -23.36
N ARG A 397 6.00 11.13 -24.48
CA ARG A 397 5.67 10.18 -25.55
C ARG A 397 6.42 8.86 -25.45
N ARG A 398 7.36 8.74 -24.51
CA ARG A 398 8.21 7.56 -24.34
C ARG A 398 8.30 7.18 -22.87
N HIS A 399 8.11 5.90 -22.60
CA HIS A 399 8.23 5.32 -21.27
C HIS A 399 9.06 4.03 -21.34
N PRO A 400 9.90 3.71 -20.33
CA PRO A 400 10.73 2.50 -20.32
C PRO A 400 9.97 1.20 -20.57
N MET A 401 8.71 1.15 -20.17
CA MET A 401 7.84 -0.03 -20.28
C MET A 401 6.99 -0.08 -21.55
N ASP A 402 7.20 0.82 -22.52
CA ASP A 402 6.39 0.88 -23.76
C ASP A 402 6.44 -0.41 -24.59
N PHE A 403 7.54 -1.14 -24.47
CA PHE A 403 7.83 -2.35 -25.24
C PHE A 403 7.61 -3.66 -24.49
N ALA A 404 7.26 -3.59 -23.20
CA ALA A 404 6.86 -4.78 -22.46
C ALA A 404 5.41 -5.14 -22.78
N PHE A 405 5.16 -6.45 -22.88
CA PHE A 405 3.86 -7.03 -23.21
C PHE A 405 3.30 -6.57 -24.56
N ARG A 406 4.17 -6.08 -25.46
CA ARG A 406 3.88 -5.69 -26.84
C ARG A 406 4.98 -6.17 -27.78
N GLN A 407 4.60 -6.49 -29.01
CA GLN A 407 5.55 -6.65 -30.12
C GLN A 407 6.00 -5.27 -30.61
N TRP A 408 7.29 -5.10 -30.84
CA TRP A 408 7.91 -3.80 -31.15
C TRP A 408 7.45 -3.24 -32.50
N ALA A 409 7.12 -4.11 -33.45
CA ALA A 409 6.68 -3.73 -34.80
C ALA A 409 5.15 -3.65 -34.94
N ALA A 410 4.37 -4.08 -33.94
CA ALA A 410 2.92 -4.20 -34.06
C ALA A 410 2.17 -2.88 -33.80
N VAL A 411 0.95 -2.78 -34.32
CA VAL A 411 -0.03 -1.79 -33.81
C VAL A 411 -0.43 -2.22 -32.41
N ALA A 412 -0.54 -1.25 -31.50
CA ALA A 412 -0.97 -1.51 -30.13
C ALA A 412 -2.33 -2.24 -30.17
N PRO A 413 -2.48 -3.37 -29.45
CA PRO A 413 -3.77 -4.05 -29.37
C PRO A 413 -4.86 -3.12 -28.84
N ALA A 414 -6.10 -3.32 -29.30
CA ALA A 414 -7.25 -2.52 -28.87
C ALA A 414 -7.56 -2.67 -27.37
N ASP A 415 -7.08 -3.75 -26.76
CA ASP A 415 -7.25 -4.13 -25.37
C ASP A 415 -6.02 -3.82 -24.47
N ASP A 416 -5.02 -3.09 -24.98
CA ASP A 416 -3.93 -2.55 -24.17
C ASP A 416 -4.19 -1.06 -23.86
N PHE A 417 -4.52 -0.80 -22.59
CA PHE A 417 -4.90 0.50 -22.09
C PHE A 417 -3.80 1.11 -21.23
N ARG A 418 -3.13 2.16 -21.71
CA ARG A 418 -2.07 2.86 -20.95
C ARG A 418 -2.43 4.29 -20.68
N PHE A 419 -2.25 4.73 -19.45
CA PHE A 419 -2.53 6.08 -19.00
C PHE A 419 -1.38 6.59 -18.15
N ARG A 420 -0.90 7.80 -18.48
CA ARG A 420 -0.09 8.60 -17.57
C ARG A 420 -1.03 9.34 -16.63
N VAL A 421 -0.78 9.28 -15.33
CA VAL A 421 -1.56 10.01 -14.32
C VAL A 421 -0.81 11.29 -13.97
N GLU A 422 -1.30 12.43 -14.45
CA GLU A 422 -0.68 13.73 -14.21
C GLU A 422 -0.59 14.02 -12.71
N GLY A 423 0.57 14.51 -12.26
CA GLY A 423 0.81 14.85 -10.86
C GLY A 423 1.02 13.65 -9.93
N ALA A 424 0.88 12.41 -10.38
CA ALA A 424 1.15 11.23 -9.55
C ALA A 424 2.64 10.83 -9.59
N GLY A 425 3.26 10.69 -8.43
CA GLY A 425 4.56 10.01 -8.30
C GLY A 425 4.38 8.49 -8.15
N HIS A 426 5.49 7.74 -8.17
CA HIS A 426 5.47 6.27 -8.09
C HIS A 426 4.73 5.73 -6.87
N LEU A 427 4.94 6.31 -5.68
CA LEU A 427 4.28 5.85 -4.45
C LEU A 427 2.88 6.43 -4.24
N ALA A 428 2.40 7.31 -5.13
CA ALA A 428 1.01 7.79 -5.12
C ALA A 428 0.01 6.67 -5.34
N PHE A 429 0.42 5.61 -6.02
CA PHE A 429 -0.37 4.41 -6.28
C PHE A 429 -0.46 3.48 -5.07
N THR A 430 -0.11 3.94 -3.87
CA THR A 430 -0.13 3.14 -2.64
C THR A 430 -0.72 3.95 -1.50
N ASP A 431 -1.11 3.27 -0.43
CA ASP A 431 -1.59 3.91 0.78
C ASP A 431 -0.51 4.71 1.52
N LEU A 432 0.78 4.59 1.18
CA LEU A 432 1.82 5.36 1.86
C LEU A 432 1.61 6.88 1.74
N ILE A 433 0.98 7.36 0.66
CA ILE A 433 0.70 8.79 0.45
C ILE A 433 -0.17 9.40 1.57
N ARG A 434 -0.91 8.57 2.30
CA ARG A 434 -1.78 9.01 3.41
C ARG A 434 -1.13 8.87 4.79
N MET A 435 0.02 8.20 4.89
CA MET A 435 0.69 7.88 6.16
C MET A 435 1.66 8.96 6.64
N PHE A 436 2.14 9.81 5.73
CA PHE A 436 3.17 10.80 5.99
C PHE A 436 2.83 12.14 5.32
N ARG A 437 2.91 13.28 6.04
CA ARG A 437 2.60 14.61 5.46
C ARG A 437 3.77 15.42 4.91
N VAL A 438 4.93 15.43 5.58
CA VAL A 438 6.01 16.42 5.30
C VAL A 438 7.32 15.77 4.85
N ARG A 439 7.53 14.49 5.17
CA ARG A 439 8.74 13.75 4.78
C ARG A 439 8.65 13.09 3.40
N THR A 440 7.63 13.44 2.62
CA THR A 440 7.36 12.87 1.30
C THR A 440 7.96 13.79 0.24
N PRO A 441 9.10 13.45 -0.40
CA PRO A 441 9.61 14.26 -1.49
C PRO A 441 8.55 14.30 -2.60
N PRO A 442 8.22 15.47 -3.18
CA PRO A 442 7.33 15.54 -4.34
C PRO A 442 7.78 14.60 -5.47
N ALA A 443 9.07 14.30 -5.56
CA ALA A 443 9.64 13.32 -6.50
C ALA A 443 9.10 11.89 -6.35
N VAL A 444 8.58 11.51 -5.16
CA VAL A 444 8.18 10.13 -4.84
C VAL A 444 6.66 9.95 -4.92
N TYR A 445 5.89 10.90 -4.40
CA TYR A 445 4.43 10.83 -4.32
C TYR A 445 3.74 11.75 -5.32
N GLY A 446 4.46 12.73 -5.87
CA GLY A 446 3.89 13.75 -6.73
C GLY A 446 3.08 14.79 -5.97
N THR A 447 2.23 15.49 -6.70
CA THR A 447 1.37 16.59 -6.22
C THR A 447 -0.13 16.29 -6.35
N ILE A 448 -0.49 15.10 -6.85
CA ILE A 448 -1.90 14.71 -6.98
C ILE A 448 -2.56 14.60 -5.60
N PRO A 449 -3.77 15.17 -5.40
CA PRO A 449 -4.51 15.00 -4.16
C PRO A 449 -4.83 13.52 -3.87
N VAL A 450 -4.73 13.10 -2.61
CA VAL A 450 -5.00 11.71 -2.17
C VAL A 450 -6.38 11.22 -2.61
N ALA A 451 -7.41 12.06 -2.45
CA ALA A 451 -8.77 11.71 -2.86
C ALA A 451 -8.93 11.52 -4.37
N GLU A 452 -8.16 12.28 -5.17
CA GLU A 452 -8.19 12.17 -6.63
C GLU A 452 -7.53 10.89 -7.11
N ILE A 453 -6.33 10.55 -6.59
CA ILE A 453 -5.64 9.32 -6.97
C ILE A 453 -6.38 8.06 -6.48
N ASP A 454 -6.97 8.07 -5.28
CA ASP A 454 -7.80 6.97 -4.76
C ASP A 454 -9.03 6.74 -5.67
N GLY A 455 -9.73 7.83 -6.02
CA GLY A 455 -10.88 7.79 -6.92
C GLY A 455 -10.51 7.28 -8.31
N LEU A 456 -9.39 7.75 -8.87
CA LEU A 456 -8.89 7.36 -10.18
C LEU A 456 -8.53 5.88 -10.22
N ILE A 457 -7.71 5.39 -9.29
CA ILE A 457 -7.32 3.98 -9.23
C ILE A 457 -8.55 3.10 -9.08
N GLY A 458 -9.46 3.44 -8.16
CA GLY A 458 -10.68 2.68 -7.94
C GLY A 458 -11.61 2.65 -9.16
N ASP A 459 -11.86 3.80 -9.80
CA ASP A 459 -12.76 3.89 -10.95
C ASP A 459 -12.22 3.17 -12.18
N PHE A 460 -10.91 3.33 -12.46
CA PHE A 460 -10.26 2.64 -13.58
C PHE A 460 -10.18 1.14 -13.34
N ALA A 461 -9.80 0.70 -12.14
CA ALA A 461 -9.70 -0.72 -11.82
C ALA A 461 -11.07 -1.40 -11.88
N LEU A 462 -12.07 -0.86 -11.18
CA LEU A 462 -13.43 -1.43 -11.18
C LEU A 462 -14.04 -1.41 -12.59
N GLY A 463 -13.94 -0.28 -13.30
CA GLY A 463 -14.45 -0.17 -14.66
C GLY A 463 -13.80 -1.17 -15.63
N PHE A 464 -12.49 -1.37 -15.53
CA PHE A 464 -11.78 -2.34 -16.34
C PHE A 464 -12.16 -3.79 -16.01
N LEU A 465 -12.19 -4.14 -14.71
CA LEU A 465 -12.54 -5.49 -14.27
C LEU A 465 -13.99 -5.83 -14.63
N ASP A 466 -14.93 -4.91 -14.44
CA ASP A 466 -16.33 -5.13 -14.79
C ASP A 466 -16.48 -5.39 -16.29
N ARG A 467 -15.70 -4.69 -17.13
CA ARG A 467 -15.73 -4.84 -18.58
C ARG A 467 -15.14 -6.15 -19.08
N PHE A 468 -13.99 -6.56 -18.56
CA PHE A 468 -13.21 -7.66 -19.12
C PHE A 468 -13.29 -8.96 -18.32
N VAL A 469 -13.59 -8.89 -17.02
CA VAL A 469 -13.75 -10.06 -16.15
C VAL A 469 -15.22 -10.43 -16.02
N SER A 470 -16.06 -9.44 -15.71
CA SER A 470 -17.50 -9.63 -15.48
C SER A 470 -18.36 -9.48 -16.74
N GLY A 471 -17.81 -8.97 -17.85
CA GLY A 471 -18.49 -8.86 -19.14
C GLY A 471 -19.55 -7.75 -19.23
N GLN A 472 -19.48 -6.74 -18.36
CA GLN A 472 -20.43 -5.62 -18.34
C GLN A 472 -20.00 -4.54 -19.32
N ASP A 473 -20.92 -4.03 -20.15
CA ASP A 473 -20.64 -2.80 -20.91
C ASP A 473 -20.90 -1.58 -20.03
N ASN A 474 -19.83 -0.90 -19.63
CA ASN A 474 -19.85 0.23 -18.71
C ASN A 474 -19.19 1.49 -19.31
N GLY A 475 -18.94 1.50 -20.63
CA GLY A 475 -18.31 2.63 -21.31
C GLY A 475 -16.84 2.85 -20.97
N PHE A 476 -16.14 1.84 -20.44
CA PHE A 476 -14.69 1.88 -20.24
C PHE A 476 -13.93 2.00 -21.59
N PRO A 477 -12.85 2.82 -21.68
CA PRO A 477 -12.28 3.68 -20.63
C PRO A 477 -12.85 5.10 -20.61
N HIS A 478 -13.73 5.46 -21.55
CA HIS A 478 -14.15 6.83 -21.79
C HIS A 478 -14.90 7.45 -20.60
N MET A 479 -15.72 6.67 -19.89
CA MET A 479 -16.42 7.15 -18.69
C MET A 479 -15.43 7.53 -17.58
N GLN A 480 -14.42 6.69 -17.33
CA GLN A 480 -13.42 6.90 -16.28
C GLN A 480 -12.53 8.09 -16.62
N GLN A 481 -12.08 8.19 -17.88
CA GLN A 481 -11.25 9.32 -18.31
C GLN A 481 -11.99 10.66 -18.24
N ARG A 482 -13.31 10.69 -18.50
CA ARG A 482 -14.12 11.91 -18.32
C ARG A 482 -14.21 12.35 -16.86
N ARG A 483 -14.28 11.41 -15.91
CA ARG A 483 -14.32 11.72 -14.47
C ARG A 483 -12.94 12.10 -13.93
N HIS A 484 -11.89 11.51 -14.49
CA HIS A 484 -10.51 11.66 -14.04
C HIS A 484 -9.64 12.19 -15.20
N PRO A 485 -9.73 13.51 -15.52
CA PRO A 485 -8.99 14.10 -16.63
C PRO A 485 -7.46 14.04 -16.45
N ALA A 486 -6.98 13.84 -15.21
CA ALA A 486 -5.57 13.59 -14.92
C ALA A 486 -5.06 12.28 -15.54
N ALA A 487 -5.92 11.32 -15.88
CA ALA A 487 -5.56 10.10 -16.61
C ALA A 487 -5.42 10.39 -18.12
N ILE A 488 -4.22 10.72 -18.55
CA ILE A 488 -3.90 11.06 -19.93
C ILE A 488 -3.55 9.77 -20.68
N ARG A 489 -4.29 9.46 -21.75
CA ARG A 489 -4.03 8.30 -22.61
C ARG A 489 -2.60 8.36 -23.15
N HIS A 490 -1.82 7.31 -22.90
CA HIS A 490 -0.47 7.15 -23.42
C HIS A 490 -0.48 6.22 -24.63
N VAL A 491 0.02 6.72 -25.75
CA VAL A 491 0.26 5.94 -26.96
C VAL A 491 1.76 6.07 -27.25
N PRO A 492 2.54 4.99 -27.07
CA PRO A 492 3.98 5.03 -27.30
C PRO A 492 4.33 5.59 -28.68
N ALA A 493 5.26 6.53 -28.72
CA ALA A 493 5.83 6.98 -30.00
C ALA A 493 6.64 5.83 -30.63
N ARG A 494 6.45 5.63 -31.93
CA ARG A 494 7.21 4.64 -32.72
C ARG A 494 8.60 5.13 -33.07
#